data_AF-A0A2K3JX38-F1
#
_entry.id   AF-A0A2K3JX38-F1
#
_cell.length_a   1.000
_cell.length_b   1.000
_cell.length_c   1.000
_cell.angle_alpha   90.00
_cell.angle_beta   90.00
_cell.angle_gamma   90.00
#
_symmetry.space_group_name_H-M   'P 1'
#
loop_
_entity.id
_entity.type
_entity.pdbx_description
1 polymer ?
#
loop_
_entity_poly.entity_id
_entity_poly.type
_entity_poly.pdbx_seq_one_letter_code
_entity_poly.pdbx_strand_id
1 'polypeptide(L)'
;MDAIEWIERMGERKVIFELDSQIVVNAVKDKNVIRKSWGCIIRRCKTFLQHNPNSTIEWVPREAIQAAHEMAKWAESEPNKEWTDNIPP
;
A
#
# COMPACT_ATOMS: atom_id res chain seq x y z
N MET A 1 -8.86 -2.91 7.80
CA MET A 1 -8.39 -1.52 7.82
C MET A 1 -6.99 -1.49 7.25
N ASP A 2 -6.76 -0.71 6.19
CA ASP A 2 -5.43 -0.53 5.58
C ASP A 2 -4.86 0.88 5.85
N ALA A 3 -3.62 1.13 5.42
CA ALA A 3 -2.93 2.39 5.66
C ALA A 3 -3.63 3.61 5.00
N ILE A 4 -4.21 3.43 3.80
CA ILE A 4 -4.92 4.53 3.12
C ILE A 4 -6.20 4.87 3.88
N GLU A 5 -6.99 3.85 4.24
CA GLU A 5 -8.21 4.03 5.03
C GLU A 5 -7.91 4.70 6.39
N TRP A 6 -6.79 4.34 7.02
CA TRP A 6 -6.37 4.96 8.28
C TRP A 6 -6.07 6.45 8.11
N ILE A 7 -5.27 6.81 7.10
CA ILE A 7 -4.95 8.21 6.78
C ILE A 7 -6.19 9.02 6.41
N GLU A 8 -7.10 8.45 5.60
CA GLU A 8 -8.36 9.08 5.22
C GLU A 8 -9.22 9.41 6.45
N ARG A 9 -9.28 8.50 7.44
CA ARG A 9 -10.01 8.71 8.70
C ARG A 9 -9.37 9.78 9.59
N MET A 10 -8.05 9.92 9.57
CA MET A 10 -7.37 11.00 10.29
C MET A 10 -7.52 12.36 9.60
N GLY A 11 -7.88 12.38 8.31
CA GLY A 11 -8.00 13.61 7.52
C GLY A 11 -6.67 14.17 7.03
N GLU A 12 -5.58 13.40 7.14
CA GLU A 12 -4.24 13.81 6.72
C GLU A 12 -4.11 13.80 5.20
N ARG A 13 -3.62 14.91 4.64
CA ARG A 13 -3.49 15.11 3.17
C ARG A 13 -2.05 15.26 2.68
N LYS A 14 -1.08 15.19 3.59
CA LYS A 14 0.35 15.29 3.31
C LYS A 14 1.05 14.12 3.98
N VAL A 15 1.17 13.01 3.24
CA VAL A 15 1.71 11.74 3.75
C VAL A 15 2.73 11.20 2.76
N ILE A 16 3.83 10.67 3.29
CA ILE A 16 4.81 9.89 2.52
C ILE A 16 4.57 8.43 2.87
N PHE A 17 4.14 7.63 1.88
CA PHE A 17 4.00 6.18 2.04
C PHE A 17 5.30 5.50 1.65
N GLU A 18 5.98 4.90 2.62
CA GLU A 18 7.23 4.18 2.40
C GLU A 18 6.97 2.67 2.30
N LEU A 19 7.52 2.03 1.26
CA LEU A 19 7.38 0.58 1.04
C LEU A 19 8.72 -0.02 0.60
N ASP A 20 8.97 -1.28 0.95
CA ASP A 20 10.12 -2.05 0.48
C ASP A 20 9.87 -2.74 -0.88
N SER A 21 8.63 -2.76 -1.36
CA SER A 21 8.24 -3.35 -2.64
C SER A 21 8.40 -2.36 -3.81
N GLN A 22 9.56 -2.40 -4.46
CA GLN A 22 9.84 -1.59 -5.65
C GLN A 22 8.81 -1.79 -6.78
N ILE A 23 8.30 -3.03 -6.94
CA ILE A 23 7.30 -3.36 -7.95
C ILE A 23 6.01 -2.55 -7.72
N VAL A 24 5.56 -2.46 -6.47
CA VAL A 24 4.35 -1.71 -6.10
C VAL A 24 4.58 -0.21 -6.27
N VAL A 25 5.71 0.32 -5.78
CA VAL A 25 6.05 1.75 -5.92
C VAL A 25 6.07 2.16 -7.40
N ASN A 26 6.77 1.39 -8.24
CA ASN A 26 6.84 1.66 -9.68
C ASN A 26 5.46 1.56 -10.34
N ALA A 27 4.66 0.54 -9.99
CA ALA A 27 3.31 0.36 -10.49
C ALA A 27 2.38 1.54 -10.18
N VAL A 28 2.51 2.15 -9.00
CA VAL A 28 1.74 3.33 -8.60
C VAL A 28 2.22 4.58 -9.33
N LYS A 29 3.54 4.74 -9.50
CA LYS A 29 4.13 5.90 -10.20
C LYS A 29 3.93 5.87 -11.72
N ASP A 30 3.87 4.68 -12.33
CA ASP A 30 3.62 4.49 -13.75
C ASP A 30 2.18 4.87 -14.12
N LYS A 31 1.94 5.30 -15.36
CA LYS A 31 0.61 5.54 -15.92
C LYS A 31 -0.10 4.25 -16.35
N ASN A 32 0.62 3.13 -16.46
CA ASN A 32 0.06 1.86 -16.89
C ASN A 32 -1.00 1.30 -15.94
N VAL A 33 -2.02 0.64 -16.52
CA VAL A 33 -3.05 -0.08 -15.78
C VAL A 33 -2.63 -1.53 -15.63
N ILE A 34 -2.63 -2.02 -14.39
CA ILE A 34 -2.35 -3.42 -14.09
C ILE A 34 -3.64 -4.22 -14.15
N ARG A 35 -3.67 -5.24 -15.01
CA ARG A 35 -4.80 -6.17 -15.20
C ARG A 35 -4.73 -7.41 -14.30
N LYS A 36 -3.75 -7.49 -13.41
CA LYS A 36 -3.62 -8.56 -12.42
C LYS A 36 -4.59 -8.32 -11.25
N SER A 37 -4.86 -9.35 -10.46
CA SER A 37 -5.74 -9.31 -9.28
C SER A 37 -5.44 -8.17 -8.30
N TRP A 38 -4.16 -7.82 -8.10
CA TRP A 38 -3.72 -6.70 -7.26
C TRP A 38 -3.83 -5.31 -7.91
N GLY A 39 -4.30 -5.23 -9.16
CA GLY A 39 -4.45 -3.97 -9.90
C GLY A 39 -5.48 -3.02 -9.28
N CYS A 40 -6.46 -3.53 -8.53
CA CYS A 40 -7.41 -2.70 -7.77
C CYS A 40 -6.71 -1.91 -6.66
N ILE A 41 -5.72 -2.50 -5.99
CA ILE A 41 -4.92 -1.87 -4.94
C ILE A 41 -4.14 -0.71 -5.53
N ILE A 42 -3.45 -0.94 -6.66
CA ILE A 42 -2.70 0.11 -7.36
C ILE A 42 -3.60 1.26 -7.79
N ARG A 43 -4.80 0.95 -8.28
CA ARG A 43 -5.79 1.96 -8.64
C ARG A 43 -6.19 2.80 -7.42
N ARG A 44 -6.45 2.17 -6.26
CA ARG A 44 -6.75 2.88 -5.01
C ARG A 44 -5.61 3.84 -4.63
N CYS A 45 -4.36 3.37 -4.65
CA CYS A 45 -3.20 4.21 -4.35
C CYS A 45 -3.08 5.40 -5.31
N LYS A 46 -3.22 5.17 -6.63
CA LYS A 46 -3.18 6.23 -7.63
C LYS A 46 -4.28 7.27 -7.41
N THR A 47 -5.51 6.82 -7.19
CA THR A 47 -6.64 7.70 -6.90
C THR A 47 -6.39 8.53 -5.65
N PHE A 48 -5.87 7.93 -4.57
CA PHE A 48 -5.55 8.67 -3.35
C PHE A 48 -4.50 9.77 -3.61
N LEU A 49 -3.40 9.46 -4.29
CA LEU A 49 -2.33 10.42 -4.58
C LEU A 49 -2.78 11.54 -5.54
N GLN A 50 -3.68 11.24 -6.48
CA GLN A 50 -4.28 12.26 -7.36
C GLN A 50 -5.12 13.27 -6.58
N HIS A 51 -5.87 12.83 -5.57
CA HIS A 51 -6.65 13.72 -4.71
C HIS A 51 -5.80 14.45 -3.65
N ASN A 52 -4.59 13.95 -3.38
CA ASN A 52 -3.68 14.48 -2.37
C ASN A 52 -2.30 14.75 -2.99
N PRO A 53 -2.14 15.83 -3.79
CA PRO A 53 -0.91 16.10 -4.54
C PRO A 53 0.31 16.40 -3.66
N ASN A 54 0.12 16.62 -2.36
CA ASN A 54 1.19 16.80 -1.38
C ASN A 54 1.63 15.48 -0.74
N SER A 55 1.01 14.37 -1.11
CA SER A 55 1.38 13.02 -0.66
C SER A 55 2.20 12.31 -1.72
N THR A 56 3.09 11.43 -1.29
CA THR A 56 3.96 10.67 -2.18
C THR A 56 4.05 9.21 -1.75
N ILE A 57 4.58 8.37 -2.63
CA ILE A 57 4.90 6.98 -2.36
C ILE A 57 6.36 6.76 -2.72
N GLU A 58 7.16 6.24 -1.80
CA GLU A 58 8.61 6.09 -2.00
C GLU A 58 9.06 4.66 -1.69
N TRP A 59 10.05 4.21 -2.47
CA TRP A 59 10.72 2.96 -2.16
C TRP A 59 11.80 3.23 -1.13
N VAL A 60 11.83 2.40 -0.09
CA VAL A 60 12.87 2.40 0.93
C VAL A 60 13.45 0.98 1.07
N PRO A 61 14.74 0.85 1.38
CA PRO A 61 15.34 -0.45 1.66
C PRO A 61 14.64 -1.10 2.86
N ARG A 62 14.52 -2.43 2.87
CA ARG A 62 13.81 -3.18 3.92
C ARG A 62 14.36 -2.89 5.32
N GLU A 63 15.67 -2.67 5.40
CA GLU A 63 16.40 -2.32 6.62
C GLU A 63 15.92 -1.00 7.23
N ALA A 64 15.39 -0.08 6.41
CA ALA A 64 14.82 1.18 6.85
C ALA A 64 13.36 1.05 7.36
N ILE A 65 12.68 -0.06 7.04
CA ILE A 65 11.27 -0.28 7.39
C ILE A 65 11.05 -1.58 8.20
N GLN A 66 11.99 -1.88 9.09
CA GLN A 66 11.98 -3.12 9.89
C GLN A 66 10.66 -3.34 10.63
N ALA A 67 10.06 -2.28 11.18
CA ALA A 67 8.79 -2.38 11.89
C ALA A 67 7.66 -2.91 10.99
N ALA A 68 7.50 -2.37 9.78
CA ALA A 68 6.48 -2.84 8.84
C ALA A 68 6.77 -4.27 8.35
N HIS A 69 8.05 -4.59 8.12
CA HIS A 69 8.46 -5.93 7.71
C HIS A 69 8.17 -6.98 8.77
N GLU A 70 8.48 -6.71 10.04
CA GLU A 70 8.18 -7.62 11.14
C GLU A 70 6.67 -7.75 11.39
N MET A 71 5.90 -6.67 11.23
CA MET A 71 4.43 -6.75 11.28
C MET A 71 3.87 -7.63 10.15
N ALA A 72 4.39 -7.51 8.93
CA ALA A 72 3.96 -8.34 7.80
C ALA A 72 4.27 -9.83 8.03
N LYS A 73 5.48 -10.14 8.52
CA LYS A 73 5.85 -11.52 8.93
C LYS A 73 4.92 -12.06 10.00
N TRP A 74 4.61 -11.25 11.01
CA TRP A 74 3.72 -11.67 12.08
C TRP A 74 2.33 -12.01 11.53
N ALA A 75 1.78 -11.17 10.65
CA ALA A 75 0.49 -11.40 10.00
C ALA A 75 0.44 -12.70 9.17
N GLU A 76 1.55 -13.11 8.54
CA GLU A 76 1.63 -14.41 7.84
C GLU A 76 1.50 -15.61 8.80
N SER A 77 1.97 -15.44 10.04
CA SER A 77 1.94 -16.45 11.10
C SER A 77 0.72 -16.35 12.03
N GLU A 78 -0.09 -15.30 11.90
CA GLU A 78 -1.21 -15.04 12.78
C GLU A 78 -2.29 -16.14 12.64
N PRO A 79 -2.80 -16.72 13.75
CA PRO A 79 -3.78 -17.81 13.69
C PRO A 79 -5.16 -17.37 13.18
N ASN A 80 -5.55 -16.12 13.43
CA ASN A 80 -6.83 -15.55 13.03
C ASN A 80 -6.74 -14.95 11.63
N LYS A 81 -6.39 -15.80 10.64
CA LYS A 81 -6.31 -15.43 9.22
C LYS A 81 -7.69 -15.12 8.63
N GLU A 82 -8.38 -14.11 9.14
CA GLU A 82 -9.48 -13.47 8.41
C GLU A 82 -8.89 -12.52 7.38
N TRP A 83 -8.16 -13.10 6.43
CA TRP A 83 -7.85 -12.41 5.19
C TRP A 83 -9.19 -12.37 4.47
N THR A 84 -9.76 -11.18 4.27
CA THR A 84 -10.95 -11.10 3.42
C THR A 84 -10.59 -11.77 2.10
N ASP A 85 -11.22 -12.91 1.80
CA ASP A 85 -11.03 -13.74 0.59
C ASP A 85 -11.46 -13.01 -0.70
N ASN A 86 -11.37 -11.68 -0.71
CA ASN A 86 -11.38 -10.87 -1.90
C ASN A 86 -10.03 -11.04 -2.62
N ILE A 87 -9.77 -12.26 -3.09
CA ILE A 87 -8.90 -12.49 -4.23
C ILE A 87 -9.77 -12.07 -5.43
N PRO A 88 -9.54 -10.89 -6.05
CA PRO A 88 -10.26 -10.56 -7.27
C PRO A 88 -9.84 -11.56 -8.36
N PRO A 89 -10.76 -12.01 -9.23
CA PRO A 89 -10.48 -13.03 -10.24
C PRO A 89 -9.30 -12.69 -11.16
#